data_AF-A0A7T8HFF1-F1
#
_entry.id   AF-A0A7T8HFF1-F1
#
_cell.length_a   1.000
_cell.length_b   1.000
_cell.length_c   1.000
_cell.angle_alpha   90.00
_cell.angle_beta   90.00
_cell.angle_gamma   90.00
#
_symmetry.space_group_name_H-M   'P 1'
#
loop_
_entity.id
_entity.type
_entity.pdbx_description
1 polymer ?
#
loop_
_entity_poly.entity_id
_entity_poly.type
_entity_poly.pdbx_seq_one_letter_code
_entity_poly.pdbx_strand_id
1 'polypeptide(L)'
;LSTTPLSITIYIALIIGFHAPTMSWPVSGCLMIEPTESESLTELDRYCDALICIRNEIRDIEERRIDWDDNPVKRSPHTLAKYSTQTGNRPYSREIAAFSR
;
A
#
# COMPACT_ATOMS: atom_id res chain seq x y z
N LEU A 1 12.38 10.33 -5.22
CA LEU A 1 12.66 9.53 -4.00
C LEU A 1 11.68 9.75 -2.84
N SER A 2 10.75 10.72 -2.85
CA SER A 2 9.92 11.00 -1.66
C SER A 2 8.56 10.28 -1.62
N THR A 3 8.52 8.97 -1.83
CA THR A 3 7.40 8.18 -1.32
C THR A 3 7.73 7.93 0.14
N THR A 4 7.15 8.72 1.04
CA THR A 4 7.49 8.63 2.45
C THR A 4 7.04 7.27 3.01
N PRO A 5 7.72 6.73 4.03
CA PRO A 5 7.28 5.51 4.72
C PRO A 5 5.81 5.62 5.16
N LEU A 6 5.38 6.83 5.52
CA LEU A 6 4.00 7.15 5.87
C LEU A 6 3.00 6.83 4.75
N SER A 7 3.31 7.16 3.49
CA SER A 7 2.44 6.84 2.34
C SER A 7 2.34 5.33 2.11
N ILE A 8 3.47 4.62 2.23
CA ILE A 8 3.51 3.15 2.08
C ILE A 8 2.74 2.47 3.22
N THR A 9 2.89 2.97 4.44
CA THR A 9 2.18 2.45 5.62
C THR A 9 0.67 2.62 5.51
N ILE A 10 0.19 3.79 5.11
CA ILE A 10 -1.26 4.02 4.93
C ILE A 10 -1.80 3.10 3.82
N TYR A 11 -0.98 2.81 2.80
CA TYR A 11 -1.31 1.87 1.73
C TYR A 11 -1.40 0.41 2.24
N ILE A 12 -0.40 -0.07 3.00
CA ILE A 12 -0.43 -1.39 3.67
C ILE A 12 -1.67 -1.52 4.57
N ALA A 13 -1.89 -0.50 5.41
CA ALA A 13 -2.89 -0.49 6.47
C ALA A 13 -4.33 -0.68 5.97
N LEU A 14 -4.67 0.01 4.89
CA LEU A 14 -6.07 0.28 4.54
C LEU A 14 -6.51 -0.32 3.22
N ILE A 15 -5.57 -0.72 2.35
CA ILE A 15 -5.90 -1.23 1.02
C ILE A 15 -5.65 -2.73 0.93
N ILE A 16 -4.65 -3.25 1.64
CA ILE A 16 -4.29 -4.68 1.57
C ILE A 16 -4.79 -5.48 2.78
N GLY A 17 -5.48 -4.81 3.72
CA GLY A 17 -6.24 -5.46 4.79
C GLY A 17 -5.40 -5.91 5.99
N PHE A 18 -4.18 -5.41 6.16
CA PHE A 18 -3.32 -5.68 7.30
C PHE A 18 -3.07 -4.42 8.11
N HIS A 19 -2.95 -4.51 9.43
CA HIS A 19 -2.45 -3.37 10.21
C HIS A 19 -0.99 -3.08 9.82
N ALA A 20 -0.60 -1.81 9.79
CA ALA A 20 0.78 -1.46 9.46
C ALA A 20 1.76 -1.94 10.55
N PRO A 21 2.96 -2.40 10.17
CA PRO A 21 3.99 -2.81 11.12
C PRO A 21 4.62 -1.57 11.81
N THR A 22 5.51 -1.81 12.76
CA THR A 22 6.23 -0.73 13.45
C THR A 22 7.00 0.12 12.43
N MET A 23 6.79 1.44 12.48
CA MET A 23 7.33 2.39 11.51
C MET A 23 8.51 3.20 12.04
N SER A 24 9.49 3.43 11.18
CA SER A 24 10.60 4.37 11.37
C SER A 24 11.36 4.16 12.69
N TRP A 25 11.31 2.93 13.19
CA TRP A 25 12.00 2.48 14.38
C TRP A 25 12.42 1.03 14.16
N PRO A 26 13.65 0.63 14.57
CA PRO A 26 14.69 1.48 15.18
C PRO A 26 15.39 2.41 14.18
N VAL A 27 15.14 2.23 12.88
CA VAL A 27 15.74 3.01 11.80
C VAL A 27 14.69 3.87 11.12
N SER A 28 14.94 5.17 11.03
CA SER A 28 14.07 6.11 10.29
C SER A 28 13.99 5.71 8.82
N GLY A 29 12.77 5.69 8.26
CA GLY A 29 12.58 5.25 6.87
C GLY A 29 12.23 3.78 6.70
N CYS A 30 12.39 2.95 7.74
CA CYS A 30 12.20 1.50 7.65
C CYS A 30 10.90 1.02 8.29
N LEU A 31 10.53 -0.22 8.00
CA LEU A 31 9.45 -0.97 8.65
C LEU A 31 10.06 -2.14 9.43
N MET A 32 9.56 -2.38 10.64
CA MET A 32 9.93 -3.52 11.49
C MET A 32 8.73 -4.43 11.67
N ILE A 33 8.82 -5.66 11.15
CA ILE A 33 7.74 -6.65 11.10
C ILE A 33 8.03 -7.76 12.12
N GLU A 34 7.02 -8.10 12.93
CA GLU A 34 7.08 -9.16 13.93
C GLU A 34 5.75 -9.95 13.84
N PRO A 35 5.75 -11.15 13.21
CA PRO A 35 4.52 -11.90 12.97
C PRO A 35 4.03 -12.72 14.17
N THR A 36 4.81 -12.91 15.23
CA THR A 36 4.57 -13.86 16.33
C THR A 36 4.45 -15.32 15.89
N GLU A 37 4.52 -16.24 16.84
CA GLU A 37 4.31 -17.67 16.64
C GLU A 37 2.83 -18.06 16.46
N SER A 38 1.90 -17.15 16.76
CA SER A 38 0.46 -17.42 16.75
C SER A 38 -0.16 -17.32 15.35
N GLU A 39 0.54 -16.73 14.40
CA GLU A 39 0.06 -16.53 13.04
C GLU A 39 0.28 -17.79 12.18
N SER A 40 -0.74 -18.14 11.38
CA SER A 40 -0.66 -19.28 10.47
C SER A 40 0.23 -18.97 9.27
N LEU A 41 0.87 -19.99 8.69
CA LEU A 41 1.66 -19.83 7.47
C LEU A 41 0.86 -19.16 6.34
N THR A 42 -0.42 -19.50 6.21
CA THR A 42 -1.31 -18.89 5.22
C THR A 42 -1.46 -17.38 5.40
N GLU A 43 -1.52 -16.87 6.63
CA GLU A 43 -1.61 -15.42 6.88
C GLU A 43 -0.26 -14.74 6.64
N LEU A 44 0.86 -15.40 6.93
CA LEU A 44 2.20 -14.90 6.58
C LEU A 44 2.38 -14.79 5.06
N ASP A 45 1.95 -15.80 4.30
CA ASP A 45 2.02 -15.80 2.84
C ASP A 45 1.18 -14.65 2.27
N ARG A 46 -0.06 -14.45 2.78
CA ARG A 46 -0.90 -13.32 2.37
C ARG A 46 -0.26 -11.97 2.68
N TYR A 47 0.44 -11.84 3.81
CA TYR A 47 1.16 -10.63 4.16
C TYR A 47 2.38 -10.41 3.24
N CYS A 48 3.13 -11.46 2.91
CA CYS A 48 4.23 -11.39 1.97
C CYS A 48 3.76 -11.01 0.56
N ASP A 49 2.68 -11.62 0.07
CA ASP A 49 2.07 -11.29 -1.23
C ASP A 49 1.66 -9.81 -1.29
N ALA A 50 1.08 -9.28 -0.20
CA ALA A 50 0.76 -7.87 -0.07
C ALA A 50 2.00 -6.97 -0.23
N LEU A 51 3.12 -7.31 0.44
CA LEU A 51 4.37 -6.57 0.33
C LEU A 51 4.99 -6.64 -1.08
N ILE A 52 4.89 -7.79 -1.74
CA ILE A 52 5.36 -7.99 -3.12
C ILE A 52 4.53 -7.14 -4.08
N CYS A 53 3.20 -7.11 -3.91
CA CYS A 53 2.30 -6.29 -4.69
C CYS A 53 2.68 -4.81 -4.60
N ILE A 54 2.91 -4.28 -3.38
CA ILE A 54 3.38 -2.91 -3.17
C ILE A 54 4.72 -2.66 -3.87
N ARG A 55 5.66 -3.60 -3.80
CA ARG A 55 6.96 -3.43 -4.45
C ARG A 55 6.81 -3.29 -5.96
N ASN A 56 5.91 -4.06 -6.56
CA ASN A 56 5.61 -3.98 -7.99
C ASN A 56 4.98 -2.63 -8.35
N GLU A 57 4.02 -2.12 -7.55
CA GLU A 57 3.45 -0.80 -7.79
C GLU A 57 4.49 0.33 -7.67
N ILE A 58 5.38 0.25 -6.68
CA ILE A 58 6.51 1.18 -6.55
C ILE A 58 7.40 1.10 -7.80
N ARG A 59 7.65 -0.11 -8.33
CA ARG A 59 8.41 -0.28 -9.57
C ARG A 59 7.72 0.37 -10.76
N ASP A 60 6.39 0.23 -10.87
CA ASP A 60 5.61 0.85 -11.94
C ASP A 60 5.66 2.38 -11.89
N ILE A 61 5.75 2.96 -10.68
CA ILE A 61 5.99 4.39 -10.47
C ILE A 61 7.44 4.77 -10.84
N GLU A 62 8.43 3.97 -10.44
CA GLU A 62 9.86 4.17 -10.79
C GLU A 62 10.09 4.15 -12.30
N GLU A 63 9.41 3.24 -13.01
CA GLU A 63 9.46 3.08 -14.47
C GLU A 63 8.51 4.04 -15.22
N ARG A 64 7.79 4.92 -14.51
CA ARG A 64 6.82 5.87 -15.07
C ARG A 64 5.68 5.23 -15.88
N ARG A 65 5.33 3.98 -15.58
CA ARG A 65 4.12 3.33 -16.12
C ARG A 65 2.85 3.90 -15.49
N ILE A 66 2.95 4.35 -14.25
CA ILE A 66 1.91 5.06 -13.50
C ILE A 66 2.42 6.47 -13.20
N ASP A 67 1.50 7.45 -13.14
CA ASP A 67 1.83 8.84 -12.85
C ASP A 67 2.56 8.99 -11.50
N TRP A 68 3.61 9.81 -11.50
CA TRP A 68 4.45 10.01 -10.32
C TRP A 68 3.73 10.74 -9.18
N ASP A 69 2.81 11.64 -9.48
CA ASP A 69 2.10 12.49 -8.52
C ASP A 69 0.65 12.04 -8.26
N ASP A 70 0.03 11.35 -9.21
CA ASP A 70 -1.33 10.83 -9.11
C ASP A 70 -1.38 9.29 -9.21
N ASN A 71 -0.93 8.61 -8.14
CA ASN A 71 -0.93 7.15 -8.04
C ASN A 71 -1.67 6.62 -6.80
N PRO A 72 -2.04 5.32 -6.80
CA PRO A 72 -2.73 4.69 -5.68
C PRO A 72 -2.02 4.86 -4.33
N VAL A 73 -0.69 4.73 -4.31
CA VAL A 73 0.16 4.81 -3.11
C VAL A 73 0.10 6.19 -2.46
N LYS A 74 0.33 7.26 -3.22
CA LYS A 74 0.28 8.65 -2.72
C LYS A 74 -1.13 9.10 -2.33
N ARG A 75 -2.15 8.54 -2.97
CA ARG A 75 -3.56 8.93 -2.77
C ARG A 75 -4.28 8.16 -1.67
N SER A 76 -3.59 7.21 -1.05
CA SER A 76 -4.06 6.45 0.11
C SER A 76 -4.35 7.39 1.30
N PRO A 77 -5.42 7.14 2.09
CA PRO A 77 -6.36 6.04 1.97
C PRO A 77 -7.55 6.34 1.03
N HIS A 78 -8.07 5.27 0.42
CA HIS A 78 -9.29 5.33 -0.39
C HIS A 78 -10.49 4.87 0.43
N THR A 79 -11.09 5.79 1.18
CA THR A 79 -12.26 5.49 2.02
C THR A 79 -13.51 5.22 1.18
N LEU A 80 -14.46 4.44 1.73
CA LEU A 80 -15.72 4.14 1.05
C LEU A 80 -16.50 5.42 0.67
N ALA A 81 -16.48 6.45 1.52
CA ALA A 81 -17.12 7.74 1.24
C ALA A 81 -16.45 8.48 0.07
N LYS A 82 -15.13 8.37 -0.06
CA LYS A 82 -14.37 8.94 -1.20
C LYS A 82 -14.65 8.16 -2.48
N TYR A 83 -14.86 6.84 -2.38
CA TYR A 83 -15.27 5.99 -3.49
C TYR A 83 -16.67 6.28 -4.01
N SER A 84 -17.64 6.41 -3.12
CA SER A 84 -19.05 6.59 -3.49
C SER A 84 -19.33 7.94 -4.13
N THR A 85 -18.46 8.93 -3.90
CA THR A 85 -18.63 10.31 -4.37
C THR A 85 -17.71 10.70 -5.52
N GLN A 86 -16.67 9.90 -5.82
CA GLN A 86 -15.71 10.25 -6.87
C GLN A 86 -16.25 10.02 -8.30
N THR A 87 -16.48 11.11 -9.02
CA THR A 87 -16.88 11.15 -10.44
C THR A 87 -15.72 11.40 -11.42
N GLY A 88 -14.49 11.58 -10.93
CA GLY A 88 -13.34 12.01 -11.74
C GLY A 88 -12.56 10.88 -12.42
N ASN A 89 -11.99 11.18 -13.60
CA ASN A 89 -11.15 10.30 -14.42
C ASN A 89 -9.71 10.27 -13.84
N ARG A 90 -9.41 9.27 -13.00
CA ARG A 90 -8.05 9.02 -12.50
C ARG A 90 -7.27 8.13 -13.49
N PRO A 91 -5.93 8.20 -13.50
CA PRO A 91 -5.10 7.36 -14.37
C PRO A 91 -5.08 5.87 -13.95
N TYR A 92 -5.77 5.50 -12.88
CA TYR A 92 -5.90 4.13 -12.38
C TYR A 92 -7.36 3.82 -12.01
N SER A 93 -7.73 2.54 -12.11
CA SER A 93 -9.11 2.11 -11.91
C SER A 93 -9.51 2.10 -10.42
N ARG A 94 -10.82 2.04 -10.16
CA ARG A 94 -11.36 1.95 -8.80
C ARG A 94 -11.02 0.60 -8.16
N GLU A 95 -10.96 -0.45 -8.96
CA GLU A 95 -10.60 -1.80 -8.53
C GLU A 95 -9.15 -1.84 -8.05
N ILE A 96 -8.22 -1.25 -8.80
CA ILE A 96 -6.80 -1.16 -8.42
C ILE A 96 -6.63 -0.42 -7.08
N ALA A 97 -7.44 0.61 -6.85
CA ALA A 97 -7.33 1.42 -5.64
C ALA A 97 -8.12 0.86 -4.43
N ALA A 98 -8.97 -0.16 -4.60
CA ALA A 98 -9.78 -0.75 -3.53
C ALA A 98 -9.39 -2.20 -3.22
N PHE A 99 -8.88 -2.91 -4.22
CA PHE A 99 -8.62 -4.34 -4.21
C PHE A 99 -7.33 -4.67 -4.95
N SER A 100 -6.24 -3.94 -4.65
CA SER A 100 -4.90 -4.28 -5.11
C SER A 100 -4.56 -5.67 -4.55
N ARG A 101 -4.76 -6.70 -5.38
CA ARG A 101 -4.33 -8.08 -5.14
C ARG A 101 -3.42 -8.46 -6.29
#